data_AF-A0A6M2CH67-F1
#
_entry.id   AF-A0A6M2CH67-F1
#
_cell.length_a   1.000
_cell.length_b   1.000
_cell.length_c   1.000
_cell.angle_alpha   90.00
_cell.angle_beta   90.00
_cell.angle_gamma   90.00
#
_symmetry.space_group_name_H-M   'P 1'
#
loop_
_entity.id
_entity.type
_entity.pdbx_description
1 polymer ?
#
loop_
_entity_poly.entity_id
_entity_poly.type
_entity_poly.pdbx_seq_one_letter_code
_entity_poly.pdbx_strand_id
1 'polypeptide(L)'
;MDPECRMHGVFLRSEATSELEVHRSQLHFCVRAPSAERLLKVRTQLEACMEAAAKATGCNVHIAEKEIFCKHMNLNEPLLRIFQRHAEAQGLLFEDNNACRVQLSGATSDIGNVSHVVPTIHPMFGIESASLNHTVEFGRAAGTRQSQETSLVVGKALALTAFELLCDHRLLDSAREDFERRRSDHSL
;
A
#
# COMPACT_ATOMS: atom_id res chain seq x y z
N MET A 1 18.43 -7.86 9.86
CA MET A 1 17.36 -7.53 8.90
C MET A 1 17.16 -6.02 8.96
N ASP A 2 16.88 -5.39 7.82
CA ASP A 2 16.59 -3.97 7.73
C ASP A 2 15.41 -3.58 8.66
N PRO A 3 15.55 -2.57 9.56
CA PRO A 3 14.53 -2.23 10.57
C PRO A 3 13.20 -1.74 10.00
N GLU A 4 13.13 -1.33 8.73
CA GLU A 4 11.88 -0.89 8.11
C GLU A 4 11.20 -2.01 7.31
N CYS A 5 11.87 -3.14 7.12
CA CYS A 5 11.28 -4.33 6.55
C CYS A 5 10.51 -5.12 7.61
N ARG A 6 9.41 -5.75 7.20
CA ARG A 6 8.58 -6.60 8.06
C ARG A 6 8.40 -7.94 7.37
N MET A 7 8.52 -9.01 8.14
CA MET A 7 8.28 -10.37 7.69
C MET A 7 7.41 -11.08 8.73
N HIS A 8 6.28 -11.59 8.30
CA HIS A 8 5.36 -12.35 9.14
C HIS A 8 5.14 -13.71 8.51
N GLY A 9 5.31 -14.78 9.29
CA GLY A 9 5.13 -16.14 8.82
C GLY A 9 4.11 -16.88 9.68
N VAL A 10 3.27 -17.70 9.05
CA VAL A 10 2.37 -18.63 9.73
C VAL A 10 2.51 -20.04 9.17
N PHE A 11 2.38 -21.06 10.01
CA PHE A 11 2.22 -22.43 9.57
C PHE A 11 0.76 -22.66 9.17
N LEU A 12 0.53 -22.95 7.90
CA LEU A 12 -0.80 -23.32 7.40
C LEU A 12 -1.08 -24.81 7.60
N ARG A 13 -0.03 -25.63 7.59
CA ARG A 13 -0.11 -27.07 7.88
C ARG A 13 1.14 -27.51 8.60
N SER A 14 0.94 -28.07 9.79
CA SER A 14 1.94 -28.74 10.60
C SER A 14 1.23 -29.90 11.28
N GLU A 15 1.25 -31.08 10.66
CA GLU A 15 0.64 -32.30 11.24
C GLU A 15 1.60 -32.95 12.23
N ALA A 16 2.22 -32.16 13.10
CA ALA A 16 3.21 -32.64 14.06
C ALA A 16 2.53 -33.07 15.35
N THR A 17 2.45 -34.38 15.59
CA THR A 17 2.44 -34.95 16.94
C THR A 17 3.82 -35.57 17.21
N SER A 18 4.18 -35.81 18.47
CA SER A 18 5.46 -36.45 18.84
C SER A 18 5.63 -37.87 18.28
N GLU A 19 4.58 -38.43 17.67
CA GLU A 19 4.49 -39.83 17.26
C GLU A 19 4.41 -40.01 15.74
N LEU A 20 4.18 -38.93 14.96
CA LEU A 20 4.04 -39.00 13.50
C LEU A 20 5.12 -38.18 12.77
N GLU A 21 5.76 -38.81 11.79
CA GLU A 21 6.63 -38.13 10.83
C GLU A 21 5.80 -37.14 9.99
N VAL A 22 6.20 -35.87 9.99
CA VAL A 22 5.56 -34.84 9.17
C VAL A 22 6.07 -34.96 7.73
N HIS A 23 5.29 -35.59 6.86
CA HIS A 23 5.66 -35.71 5.43
C HIS A 23 5.55 -34.39 4.65
N ARG A 24 4.80 -33.40 5.16
CA ARG A 24 4.64 -32.10 4.50
C ARG A 24 4.28 -31.00 5.50
N SER A 25 5.04 -29.91 5.45
CA SER A 25 4.73 -28.66 6.13
C SER A 25 4.41 -27.57 5.11
N GLN A 26 3.50 -26.66 5.45
CA GLN A 26 3.19 -25.50 4.63
C GLN A 26 3.28 -24.23 5.46
N LEU A 27 4.06 -23.27 4.98
CA LEU A 27 4.19 -21.95 5.57
C LEU A 27 3.66 -20.89 4.60
N HIS A 28 3.15 -19.80 5.15
CA HIS A 28 2.80 -18.60 4.40
C HIS A 28 3.54 -17.41 5.00
N PHE A 29 4.31 -16.70 4.17
CA PHE A 29 5.03 -15.51 4.56
C PHE A 29 4.46 -14.28 3.85
N CYS A 30 4.23 -13.22 4.62
CA CYS A 30 4.00 -11.87 4.13
C CYS A 30 5.27 -11.05 4.39
N VAL A 31 5.85 -10.51 3.32
CA VAL A 31 7.03 -9.63 3.38
C VAL A 31 6.62 -8.24 2.93
N ARG A 32 7.02 -7.22 3.70
CA ARG A 32 6.79 -5.81 3.39
C ARG A 32 8.09 -5.04 3.51
N ALA A 33 8.32 -4.11 2.60
CA ALA A 33 9.44 -3.19 2.65
C ALA A 33 9.02 -1.82 2.09
N PRO A 34 9.77 -0.75 2.40
CA PRO A 34 9.44 0.60 1.93
C PRO A 34 9.58 0.82 0.41
N SER A 35 10.32 -0.06 -0.29
CA SER A 35 10.47 -0.01 -1.75
C SER A 35 10.46 -1.42 -2.34
N ALA A 36 10.14 -1.50 -3.64
CA ALA A 36 10.14 -2.76 -4.38
C ALA A 36 11.52 -3.45 -4.39
N GLU A 37 12.60 -2.68 -4.51
CA GLU A 37 13.98 -3.19 -4.48
C GLU A 37 14.31 -3.83 -3.11
N ARG A 38 13.99 -3.14 -2.01
CA ARG A 38 14.20 -3.66 -0.66
C ARG A 38 13.34 -4.90 -0.41
N LEU A 39 12.12 -4.92 -0.94
CA LEU A 39 11.24 -6.08 -0.85
C LEU A 39 11.85 -7.30 -1.56
N LEU A 40 12.36 -7.11 -2.78
CA LEU A 40 13.01 -8.18 -3.53
C LEU A 40 14.25 -8.71 -2.79
N LYS A 41 15.07 -7.83 -2.21
CA LYS A 41 16.23 -8.22 -1.41
C LYS A 41 15.85 -9.10 -0.21
N VAL A 42 14.83 -8.71 0.56
CA VAL A 42 14.38 -9.49 1.72
C VAL A 42 13.75 -10.81 1.28
N ARG A 43 13.00 -10.81 0.18
CA ARG A 43 12.45 -12.03 -0.43
C ARG A 43 13.57 -13.00 -0.81
N THR A 44 14.60 -12.57 -1.53
CA THR A 44 15.72 -13.44 -1.92
C THR A 44 16.44 -14.03 -0.71
N GLN A 45 16.58 -13.26 0.39
CA GLN A 45 17.14 -13.78 1.64
C GLN A 45 16.25 -14.85 2.28
N LEU A 46 14.94 -14.64 2.30
CA LEU A 46 13.97 -15.61 2.81
C LEU A 46 14.00 -16.91 1.99
N GLU A 47 14.00 -16.80 0.66
CA GLU A 47 14.09 -17.95 -0.26
C GLU A 47 15.37 -18.75 -0.03
N ALA A 48 16.52 -18.07 0.08
CA ALA A 48 17.80 -18.72 0.39
C ALA A 48 17.78 -19.44 1.75
N CYS A 49 17.13 -18.88 2.77
CA CYS A 49 16.97 -19.55 4.06
C CYS A 49 16.11 -20.82 3.96
N MET A 50 15.03 -20.78 3.18
CA MET A 50 14.14 -21.93 2.98
C MET A 50 14.85 -23.06 2.21
N GLU A 51 15.60 -22.72 1.17
CA GLU A 51 16.43 -23.66 0.42
C GLU A 51 17.54 -24.27 1.27
N ALA A 52 18.21 -23.45 2.10
CA ALA A 52 19.24 -23.93 3.01
C ALA A 52 18.66 -24.90 4.06
N ALA A 53 17.48 -24.61 4.62
CA ALA A 53 16.81 -25.50 5.55
C ALA A 53 16.43 -26.84 4.88
N ALA A 54 15.85 -26.79 3.69
CA ALA A 54 15.49 -27.99 2.93
C ALA A 54 16.72 -28.87 2.65
N LYS A 55 17.82 -28.24 2.22
CA LYS A 55 19.08 -28.93 1.98
C LYS A 55 19.64 -29.57 3.26
N ALA A 56 19.61 -28.86 4.38
CA ALA A 56 20.13 -29.34 5.65
C ALA A 56 19.34 -30.55 6.20
N THR A 57 18.03 -30.62 5.93
CA THR A 57 17.17 -31.71 6.40
C THR A 57 16.92 -32.81 5.36
N GLY A 58 17.49 -32.69 4.15
CA GLY A 58 17.22 -33.62 3.05
C GLY A 58 15.79 -33.54 2.48
N CYS A 59 15.09 -32.44 2.75
CA CYS A 59 13.74 -32.19 2.25
C CYS A 59 13.77 -31.46 0.90
N ASN A 60 12.63 -31.49 0.20
CA ASN A 60 12.39 -30.61 -0.94
C ASN A 60 11.58 -29.38 -0.48
N VAL A 61 11.87 -28.23 -1.07
CA VAL A 61 11.09 -27.00 -0.88
C VAL A 61 10.50 -26.54 -2.21
N HIS A 62 9.26 -26.08 -2.18
CA HIS A 62 8.60 -25.45 -3.31
C HIS A 62 8.07 -24.08 -2.84
N ILE A 63 8.62 -23.02 -3.43
CA ILE A 63 8.27 -21.64 -3.10
C ILE A 63 7.39 -21.10 -4.23
N ALA A 64 6.23 -20.56 -3.89
CA ALA A 64 5.30 -19.97 -4.84
C ALA A 64 4.76 -18.65 -4.32
N GLU A 65 4.65 -17.67 -5.22
CA GLU A 65 3.96 -16.42 -4.93
C GLU A 65 2.45 -16.61 -5.10
N LYS A 66 1.69 -16.28 -4.06
CA LYS A 66 0.23 -16.38 -4.07
C LYS A 66 -0.48 -15.05 -4.29
N GLU A 67 0.16 -13.95 -3.92
CA GLU A 67 -0.47 -12.63 -3.87
C GLU A 67 0.16 -11.67 -4.88
N ILE A 68 -0.62 -10.66 -5.29
CA ILE A 68 -0.15 -9.62 -6.20
C ILE A 68 0.91 -8.79 -5.48
N PHE A 69 2.06 -8.62 -6.14
CA PHE A 69 3.10 -7.72 -5.68
C PHE A 69 2.60 -6.29 -5.64
N CYS A 70 2.33 -5.76 -4.45
CA CYS A 70 1.88 -4.38 -4.26
C CYS A 70 3.09 -3.44 -4.23
N LYS A 71 3.18 -2.56 -5.23
CA LYS A 71 4.26 -1.56 -5.29
C LYS A 71 4.02 -0.43 -4.29
N HIS A 72 5.09 0.27 -3.89
CA HIS A 72 4.97 1.50 -3.12
C HIS A 72 4.26 2.59 -3.95
N MET A 73 3.54 3.48 -3.28
CA MET A 73 2.84 4.58 -3.94
C MET A 73 3.81 5.56 -4.59
N ASN A 74 3.61 5.83 -5.87
CA ASN A 74 4.23 6.95 -6.58
C ASN A 74 3.22 8.10 -6.70
N LEU A 75 3.20 8.98 -5.70
CA LEU A 75 2.23 10.07 -5.62
C LEU A 75 2.50 11.16 -6.65
N ASN A 76 1.46 11.60 -7.37
CA ASN A 76 1.55 12.74 -8.27
C ASN A 76 1.23 14.05 -7.54
N GLU A 77 2.23 14.92 -7.42
CA GLU A 77 2.15 16.13 -6.62
C GLU A 77 1.20 17.20 -7.20
N PRO A 78 1.21 17.52 -8.52
CA PRO A 78 0.24 18.42 -9.11
C PRO A 78 -1.21 18.01 -8.83
N LEU A 79 -1.54 16.72 -8.98
CA LEU A 79 -2.88 16.21 -8.67
C LEU A 79 -3.24 16.35 -7.18
N LEU A 80 -2.30 16.10 -6.27
CA LEU A 80 -2.54 16.27 -4.83
C LEU A 80 -2.82 17.73 -4.46
N ARG A 81 -2.15 18.68 -5.10
CA ARG A 81 -2.37 20.12 -4.85
C ARG A 81 -3.76 20.57 -5.30
N ILE A 82 -4.24 20.08 -6.45
CA ILE A 82 -5.59 20.35 -6.94
C ILE A 82 -6.62 19.75 -5.96
N PHE A 83 -6.41 18.48 -5.58
CA PHE A 83 -7.27 17.80 -4.59
C PHE A 83 -7.32 18.56 -3.27
N GLN A 84 -6.17 18.96 -2.73
CA GLN A 84 -6.08 19.72 -1.48
C GLN A 84 -6.91 20.99 -1.55
N ARG A 85 -6.75 21.78 -2.62
CA ARG A 85 -7.51 23.03 -2.80
C ARG A 85 -9.02 22.79 -2.83
N HIS A 86 -9.50 21.78 -3.55
CA HIS A 86 -10.94 21.47 -3.58
C HIS A 86 -11.44 20.93 -2.23
N ALA A 87 -10.65 20.12 -1.54
CA ALA A 87 -10.98 19.60 -0.23
C ALA A 87 -11.07 20.72 0.82
N GLU A 88 -10.10 21.65 0.85
CA GLU A 88 -10.09 22.82 1.73
C GLU A 88 -11.26 23.77 1.43
N ALA A 89 -11.61 23.97 0.16
CA ALA A 89 -12.79 24.75 -0.23
C ALA A 89 -14.12 24.13 0.26
N GLN A 90 -14.13 22.84 0.60
CA GLN A 90 -15.26 22.14 1.20
C GLN A 90 -15.13 22.01 2.74
N GLY A 91 -14.12 22.62 3.35
CA GLY A 91 -13.92 22.68 4.79
C GLY A 91 -13.07 21.54 5.39
N LEU A 92 -12.42 20.70 4.57
CA LEU A 92 -11.44 19.74 5.09
C LEU A 92 -10.14 20.43 5.48
N LEU A 93 -9.52 19.93 6.56
CA LEU A 93 -8.24 20.43 7.07
C LEU A 93 -7.16 19.38 6.84
N PHE A 94 -5.99 19.81 6.37
CA PHE A 94 -4.80 18.97 6.21
C PHE A 94 -3.80 19.30 7.30
N GLU A 95 -3.22 18.27 7.93
CA GLU A 95 -2.10 18.46 8.86
C GLU A 95 -0.93 19.12 8.12
N ASP A 96 -0.34 20.15 8.73
CA ASP A 96 0.77 20.95 8.20
C ASP A 96 0.49 21.60 6.81
N ASN A 97 -0.78 21.71 6.40
CA ASN A 97 -1.19 22.17 5.06
C ASN A 97 -0.47 21.44 3.91
N ASN A 98 -0.07 20.17 4.12
CA ASN A 98 0.73 19.42 3.15
C ASN A 98 0.06 18.10 2.75
N ALA A 99 -0.72 18.12 1.66
CA ALA A 99 -1.31 16.89 1.09
C ALA A 99 -0.29 15.92 0.48
N CYS A 100 0.97 16.33 0.29
CA CYS A 100 2.04 15.47 -0.25
C CYS A 100 2.74 14.64 0.83
N ARG A 101 2.32 14.75 2.09
CA ARG A 101 2.91 13.96 3.18
C ARG A 101 2.51 12.50 3.02
N VAL A 102 3.48 11.65 2.67
CA VAL A 102 3.31 10.19 2.68
C VAL A 102 3.19 9.74 4.13
N GLN A 103 1.99 9.32 4.53
CA GLN A 103 1.80 8.71 5.84
C GLN A 103 2.32 7.26 5.78
N LEU A 104 3.37 6.97 6.54
CA LEU A 104 3.89 5.61 6.73
C LEU A 104 2.92 4.82 7.62
N SER A 105 1.76 4.46 7.07
CA SER A 105 0.71 3.72 7.78
C SER A 105 0.99 2.22 7.90
N GLY A 106 2.02 1.71 7.18
CA GLY A 106 2.28 0.28 7.02
C GLY A 106 1.18 -0.46 6.25
N ALA A 107 0.19 0.27 5.71
CA ALA A 107 -0.85 -0.27 4.86
C ALA A 107 -0.29 -0.58 3.46
N THR A 108 -0.85 -1.61 2.84
CA THR A 108 -0.49 -2.06 1.50
C THR A 108 -1.75 -2.04 0.65
N SER A 109 -1.67 -1.46 -0.55
CA SER A 109 -2.79 -1.36 -1.48
C SER A 109 -2.29 -1.49 -2.91
N ASP A 110 -3.09 -2.16 -3.74
CA ASP A 110 -2.87 -2.40 -5.16
C ASP A 110 -2.90 -1.12 -6.02
N ILE A 111 -3.48 -0.03 -5.52
CA ILE A 111 -3.40 1.30 -6.15
C ILE A 111 -1.95 1.78 -6.33
N GLY A 112 -1.03 1.25 -5.51
CA GLY A 112 0.40 1.40 -5.71
C GLY A 112 0.82 0.94 -7.11
N ASN A 113 0.34 -0.20 -7.60
CA ASN A 113 0.66 -0.69 -8.95
C ASN A 113 0.16 0.26 -10.04
N VAL A 114 -1.03 0.83 -9.88
CA VAL A 114 -1.61 1.80 -10.82
C VAL A 114 -0.75 3.07 -10.87
N SER A 115 -0.25 3.52 -9.72
CA SER A 115 0.62 4.70 -9.62
C SER A 115 1.98 4.56 -10.33
N HIS A 116 2.36 3.34 -10.74
CA HIS A 116 3.55 3.11 -11.58
C HIS A 116 3.24 3.09 -13.09
N VAL A 117 1.96 3.18 -13.47
CA VAL A 117 1.51 3.13 -14.87
C VAL A 117 0.92 4.47 -15.30
N VAL A 118 0.22 5.18 -14.41
CA VAL A 118 -0.41 6.47 -14.68
C VAL A 118 -0.30 7.44 -13.50
N PRO A 119 -0.36 8.77 -13.72
CA PRO A 119 -0.48 9.76 -12.64
C PRO A 119 -1.61 9.39 -11.68
N THR A 120 -1.29 9.21 -10.40
CA THR A 120 -2.24 8.67 -9.42
C THR A 120 -2.10 9.38 -8.08
N ILE A 121 -3.23 9.57 -7.40
CA ILE A 121 -3.31 10.00 -6.00
C ILE A 121 -4.13 8.99 -5.20
N HIS A 122 -3.82 8.85 -3.92
CA HIS A 122 -4.60 8.01 -3.01
C HIS A 122 -4.80 8.76 -1.68
N PRO A 123 -5.68 9.79 -1.66
CA PRO A 123 -5.91 10.57 -0.45
C PRO A 123 -6.54 9.70 0.64
N MET A 124 -6.00 9.83 1.86
CA MET A 124 -6.56 9.23 3.06
C MET A 124 -7.28 10.32 3.85
N PHE A 125 -8.42 9.99 4.45
CA PHE A 125 -9.15 10.90 5.33
C PHE A 125 -9.57 10.18 6.61
N GLY A 126 -9.63 10.94 7.70
CA GLY A 126 -10.07 10.45 8.99
C GLY A 126 -11.60 10.37 9.07
N ILE A 127 -12.08 9.41 9.85
CA ILE A 127 -13.45 9.36 10.35
C ILE A 127 -13.42 9.34 11.87
N GLU A 128 -14.51 9.74 12.52
CA GLU A 128 -14.61 9.70 13.98
C GLU A 128 -14.70 8.24 14.46
N SER A 129 -13.56 7.69 14.88
CA SER A 129 -13.47 6.35 15.43
C SER A 129 -12.38 6.28 16.50
N ALA A 130 -12.70 5.59 17.60
CA ALA A 130 -11.71 5.22 18.63
C ALA A 130 -10.95 3.93 18.29
N SER A 131 -11.28 3.29 17.16
CA SER A 131 -10.71 2.01 16.73
C SER A 131 -9.90 2.18 15.45
N LEU A 132 -8.98 1.25 15.20
CA LEU A 132 -8.17 1.24 13.98
C LEU A 132 -8.88 0.49 12.84
N ASN A 133 -8.41 0.71 11.61
CA ASN A 133 -8.76 -0.08 10.45
C ASN A 133 -8.69 -1.60 10.75
N HIS A 134 -9.52 -2.39 10.07
CA HIS A 134 -9.65 -3.85 10.25
C HIS A 134 -10.26 -4.31 11.59
N THR A 135 -11.06 -3.46 12.24
CA THR A 135 -11.89 -3.85 13.39
C THR A 135 -13.38 -3.77 13.05
N VAL A 136 -14.20 -4.54 13.75
CA VAL A 136 -15.67 -4.48 13.59
C VAL A 136 -16.19 -3.10 14.00
N GLU A 137 -15.59 -2.53 15.03
CA GLU A 137 -15.88 -1.21 15.58
C GLU A 137 -15.60 -0.10 14.55
N PHE A 138 -14.47 -0.16 13.85
CA PHE A 138 -14.19 0.77 12.75
C PHE A 138 -15.17 0.59 11.61
N GLY A 139 -15.57 -0.64 11.28
CA GLY A 139 -16.63 -0.91 10.29
C GLY A 139 -17.96 -0.24 10.66
N ARG A 140 -18.36 -0.30 11.93
CA ARG A 140 -19.55 0.42 12.43
C ARG A 140 -19.37 1.94 12.35
N ALA A 141 -18.20 2.45 12.75
CA ALA A 141 -17.89 3.89 12.68
C ALA A 141 -17.93 4.42 11.24
N ALA A 142 -17.37 3.67 10.28
CA ALA A 142 -17.39 4.00 8.85
C ALA A 142 -18.81 4.02 8.27
N GLY A 143 -19.72 3.20 8.81
CA GLY A 143 -21.13 3.17 8.41
C GLY A 143 -21.99 4.30 8.98
N THR A 144 -21.46 5.15 9.86
CA THR A 144 -22.25 6.26 10.42
C THR A 144 -22.53 7.35 9.39
N ARG A 145 -23.64 8.07 9.58
CA ARG A 145 -24.00 9.20 8.72
C ARG A 145 -22.89 10.25 8.62
N GLN A 146 -22.24 10.56 9.74
CA GLN A 146 -21.14 11.52 9.79
C GLN A 146 -19.94 11.09 8.95
N SER A 147 -19.53 9.82 9.05
CA SER A 147 -18.45 9.26 8.21
C SER A 147 -18.81 9.29 6.72
N GLN A 148 -20.08 9.02 6.39
CA GLN A 148 -20.57 9.09 5.01
C GLN A 148 -20.63 10.53 4.48
N GLU A 149 -20.98 11.51 5.32
CA GLU A 149 -20.94 12.92 4.97
C GLU A 149 -19.52 13.40 4.66
N THR A 150 -18.52 13.02 5.49
CA THR A 150 -17.11 13.27 5.19
C THR A 150 -16.67 12.57 3.90
N SER A 151 -17.08 11.32 3.70
CA SER A 151 -16.76 10.56 2.47
C SER A 151 -17.32 11.24 1.22
N LEU A 152 -18.53 11.82 1.29
CA LEU A 152 -19.13 12.58 0.21
C LEU A 152 -18.35 13.85 -0.10
N VAL A 153 -17.83 14.55 0.91
CA VAL A 153 -16.97 15.73 0.72
C VAL A 153 -15.68 15.35 -0.02
N VAL A 154 -15.02 14.27 0.41
CA VAL A 154 -13.82 13.76 -0.25
C VAL A 154 -14.11 13.32 -1.70
N GLY A 155 -15.22 12.62 -1.92
CA GLY A 155 -15.67 12.22 -3.26
C GLY A 155 -15.92 13.41 -4.18
N LYS A 156 -16.52 14.49 -3.66
CA LYS A 156 -16.69 15.75 -4.42
C LYS A 156 -15.34 16.39 -4.76
N ALA A 157 -14.40 16.44 -3.81
CA ALA A 157 -13.07 16.98 -4.07
C ALA A 157 -12.32 16.18 -5.14
N LEU A 158 -12.43 14.84 -5.13
CA LEU A 158 -11.88 13.98 -6.19
C LEU A 158 -12.53 14.26 -7.55
N ALA A 159 -13.86 14.38 -7.60
CA ALA A 159 -14.58 14.69 -8.84
C ALA A 159 -14.19 16.05 -9.42
N LEU A 160 -14.07 17.07 -8.58
CA LEU A 160 -13.61 18.40 -8.99
C LEU A 160 -12.16 18.38 -9.47
N THR A 161 -11.30 17.59 -8.83
CA THR A 161 -9.91 17.39 -9.26
C THR A 161 -9.84 16.82 -10.67
N ALA A 162 -10.62 15.77 -10.94
CA ALA A 162 -10.70 15.17 -12.28
C ALA A 162 -11.28 16.15 -13.30
N PHE A 163 -12.32 16.91 -12.93
CA PHE A 163 -12.93 17.92 -13.79
C PHE A 163 -11.92 19.01 -14.17
N GLU A 164 -11.21 19.58 -13.20
CA GLU A 164 -10.24 20.64 -13.48
C GLU A 164 -9.06 20.13 -14.33
N LEU A 165 -8.57 18.92 -14.05
CA LEU A 165 -7.53 18.28 -14.87
C LEU A 165 -7.97 18.10 -16.33
N LEU A 166 -9.24 17.80 -16.58
CA LEU A 166 -9.79 17.65 -17.93
C LEU A 166 -10.02 18.98 -18.64
N CYS A 167 -10.22 20.06 -17.89
CA CYS A 167 -10.48 21.40 -18.44
C CYS A 167 -9.23 22.26 -18.63
N ASP A 168 -8.15 22.00 -17.88
CA ASP A 168 -6.89 22.75 -17.98
C ASP A 168 -5.74 21.85 -18.49
N HIS A 169 -5.42 22.00 -19.78
CA HIS A 169 -4.32 21.29 -20.41
C HIS A 169 -2.96 21.51 -19.72
N ARG A 170 -2.74 22.67 -19.10
CA ARG A 170 -1.47 22.96 -18.40
C ARG A 170 -1.31 22.11 -17.15
N LEU A 171 -2.41 21.82 -16.44
CA LEU A 171 -2.40 20.92 -15.28
C LEU A 171 -2.18 19.48 -15.71
N LEU A 172 -2.78 19.06 -16.83
CA LEU A 172 -2.55 17.74 -17.40
C LEU A 172 -1.08 17.52 -17.79
N ASP A 173 -0.47 18.52 -18.44
CA ASP A 173 0.94 18.47 -18.81
C ASP A 173 1.84 18.42 -17.57
N SER A 174 1.56 19.28 -16.56
CA SER A 174 2.29 19.26 -15.29
C SER A 174 2.19 17.91 -14.56
N ALA A 175 1.00 17.28 -14.54
CA ALA A 175 0.81 15.97 -13.94
C ALA A 175 1.62 14.88 -14.69
N ARG A 176 1.69 14.94 -16.02
CA ARG A 176 2.49 14.02 -16.84
C ARG A 176 3.99 14.21 -16.62
N GLU A 177 4.46 15.45 -16.57
CA GLU A 177 5.85 15.80 -16.31
C GLU A 177 6.31 15.30 -14.93
N ASP A 178 5.51 15.53 -13.88
CA ASP A 178 5.80 15.03 -12.53
C ASP A 178 5.86 13.50 -12.50
N PHE A 179 4.95 12.83 -13.22
CA PHE A 179 4.94 11.37 -13.31
C PHE A 179 6.19 10.81 -13.98
N GLU A 180 6.61 11.35 -15.14
CA GLU A 180 7.82 10.89 -15.82
C GLU A 180 9.08 11.16 -14.99
N ARG A 181 9.18 12.33 -14.34
CA ARG A 181 10.27 12.65 -13.43
C ARG A 181 10.39 11.64 -12.29
N ARG A 182 9.28 11.34 -11.61
CA ARG A 182 9.28 10.36 -10.52
C ARG A 182 9.55 8.95 -11.03
N ARG A 183 9.13 8.60 -12.25
CA ARG A 183 9.43 7.29 -12.86
C ARG A 183 10.91 7.12 -13.15
N SER A 184 11.61 8.16 -13.62
CA SER A 184 13.06 8.12 -13.79
C SER A 184 13.81 7.96 -12.47
N ASP A 185 13.33 8.57 -11.39
CA ASP A 185 13.96 8.47 -10.06
C ASP A 185 13.88 7.06 -9.45
N HIS A 186 12.92 6.23 -9.89
CA HIS A 186 12.70 4.86 -9.42
C HIS A 186 13.14 3.77 -10.40
N SER A 187 13.78 4.13 -11.51
CA SER A 187 14.28 3.20 -12.54
C SER A 187 15.76 2.80 -12.34
N LEU A 188 16.33 3.11 -11.17
CA LEU A 188 17.65 2.68 -10.70
C LEU A 188 17.50 1.56 -9.66
#